data_AF-A0AAD7UYL8-F1
#
_entry.id   AF-A0AAD7UYL8-F1
#
_cell.length_a   1.000
_cell.length_b   1.000
_cell.length_c   1.000
_cell.angle_alpha   90.00
_cell.angle_beta   90.00
_cell.angle_gamma   90.00
#
_symmetry.space_group_name_H-M   'P 1'
#
loop_
_entity.id
_entity.type
_entity.pdbx_description
1 polymer ?
#
loop_
_entity_poly.entity_id
_entity_poly.type
_entity_poly.pdbx_seq_one_letter_code
_entity_poly.pdbx_strand_id
1 'polypeptide(L)'
;MPSAEFETAAKEVQELKTKPSNDELLKLYALYKQATVGDVNTERPGAFDFKGKAKWDAWNEIKGKSQEEAEKEYIEFVQKLKAKDQ
;
A
#
# COMPACT_ATOMS: atom_id res chain seq x y z
N MET A 1 4.03 15.21 -3.78
CA MET A 1 5.00 14.30 -4.42
C MET A 1 5.48 13.36 -3.33
N PRO A 2 5.57 12.04 -3.58
CA PRO A 2 6.08 11.12 -2.57
C PRO A 2 7.52 11.48 -2.17
N SER A 3 7.88 11.25 -0.92
CA SER A 3 9.23 11.51 -0.40
C SER A 3 10.24 10.50 -0.94
N ALA A 4 11.53 10.86 -0.86
CA ALA A 4 12.63 9.96 -1.22
C ALA A 4 12.64 8.68 -0.37
N GLU A 5 12.18 8.75 0.89
CA GLU A 5 12.05 7.60 1.78
C GLU A 5 10.96 6.65 1.29
N PHE A 6 9.83 7.18 0.80
CA PHE A 6 8.77 6.37 0.20
C PHE A 6 9.22 5.67 -1.07
N GLU A 7 9.93 6.38 -1.96
CA GLU A 7 10.46 5.78 -3.19
C GLU A 7 11.48 4.68 -2.88
N THR A 8 12.29 4.88 -1.85
CA THR A 8 13.24 3.87 -1.36
C THR A 8 12.48 2.67 -0.80
N ALA A 9 11.53 2.87 0.10
CA ALA A 9 10.71 1.81 0.66
C ALA A 9 9.96 1.01 -0.43
N ALA A 10 9.46 1.69 -1.46
CA ALA A 10 8.77 1.03 -2.57
C ALA A 10 9.70 0.12 -3.38
N LYS A 11 10.96 0.51 -3.57
CA LYS A 11 11.99 -0.36 -4.17
C LYS A 11 12.33 -1.53 -3.25
N GLU A 12 12.52 -1.28 -1.97
CA GLU A 12 12.89 -2.31 -0.99
C GLU A 12 11.83 -3.41 -0.90
N VAL A 13 10.54 -3.07 -0.97
CA VAL A 13 9.45 -4.08 -1.05
C VAL A 13 9.58 -5.01 -2.24
N GLN A 14 10.06 -4.50 -3.38
CA GLN A 14 10.26 -5.31 -4.59
C GLN A 14 11.50 -6.22 -4.48
N GLU A 15 12.45 -5.87 -3.61
CA GLU A 15 13.69 -6.62 -3.40
C GLU A 15 13.61 -7.63 -2.23
N LEU A 16 12.48 -7.71 -1.52
CA LEU A 16 12.25 -8.72 -0.48
C LEU A 16 12.38 -10.13 -1.05
N LYS A 17 13.14 -11.01 -0.37
CA LYS A 17 13.31 -12.41 -0.79
C LYS A 17 12.04 -13.22 -0.56
N THR A 18 11.33 -12.90 0.52
CA THR A 18 10.10 -13.52 0.95
C THR A 18 8.94 -12.69 0.45
N LYS A 19 8.06 -13.35 -0.30
CA LYS A 19 6.85 -12.71 -0.80
C LYS A 19 5.92 -12.38 0.38
N PRO A 20 5.50 -11.11 0.54
CA PRO A 20 4.51 -10.76 1.55
C PRO A 20 3.19 -11.51 1.31
N SER A 21 2.48 -11.71 2.40
CA SER A 21 1.15 -12.29 2.42
C SER A 21 0.16 -11.42 1.64
N ASN A 22 -0.96 -11.98 1.20
CA ASN A 22 -1.93 -11.23 0.41
C ASN A 22 -2.46 -9.99 1.15
N ASP A 23 -2.72 -10.09 2.46
CA ASP A 23 -3.08 -8.96 3.32
C ASP A 23 -2.00 -7.89 3.40
N GLU A 24 -0.72 -8.30 3.49
CA GLU A 24 0.42 -7.38 3.51
C GLU A 24 0.53 -6.64 2.16
N LEU A 25 0.32 -7.33 1.04
CA LEU A 25 0.28 -6.73 -0.30
C LEU A 25 -0.90 -5.77 -0.48
N LEU A 26 -2.09 -6.11 0.05
CA LEU A 26 -3.26 -5.24 0.01
C LEU A 26 -3.04 -3.96 0.82
N LYS A 27 -2.45 -4.09 2.02
CA LYS A 27 -2.11 -2.94 2.87
C LYS A 27 -1.06 -2.04 2.21
N LEU A 28 0.00 -2.61 1.64
CA LEU A 28 0.99 -1.86 0.86
C LEU A 28 0.34 -1.12 -0.31
N TYR A 29 -0.55 -1.78 -1.06
CA TYR A 29 -1.27 -1.17 -2.17
C TYR A 29 -2.14 0.00 -1.70
N ALA A 30 -2.94 -0.19 -0.64
CA ALA A 30 -3.79 0.85 -0.09
C ALA A 30 -2.97 2.08 0.31
N LEU A 31 -1.95 1.89 1.15
CA LEU A 31 -1.08 2.96 1.63
C LEU A 31 -0.36 3.68 0.48
N TYR A 32 0.14 2.93 -0.51
CA TYR A 32 0.78 3.50 -1.70
C TYR A 32 -0.19 4.38 -2.50
N LYS A 33 -1.43 3.90 -2.73
CA LYS A 33 -2.45 4.65 -3.45
C LYS A 33 -2.88 5.89 -2.69
N GLN A 34 -3.06 5.80 -1.37
CA GLN A 34 -3.41 6.93 -0.54
C GLN A 34 -2.29 7.97 -0.47
N ALA A 35 -1.02 7.56 -0.37
CA ALA A 35 0.12 8.47 -0.35
C ALA A 35 0.31 9.21 -1.70
N THR A 36 0.05 8.54 -2.82
CA THR A 36 0.30 9.10 -4.17
C THR A 36 -0.90 9.82 -4.77
N VAL A 37 -2.10 9.28 -4.59
CA VAL A 37 -3.34 9.80 -5.18
C VAL A 37 -4.18 10.53 -4.14
N GLY A 38 -4.08 10.16 -2.86
CA GLY A 38 -5.06 10.55 -1.84
C GLY A 38 -6.27 9.62 -1.88
N ASP A 39 -7.41 10.14 -1.43
CA ASP A 39 -8.65 9.38 -1.32
C ASP A 39 -9.06 8.66 -2.60
N VAL A 40 -9.62 7.47 -2.43
CA VAL A 40 -10.15 6.68 -3.53
C VAL A 40 -11.16 7.49 -4.35
N ASN A 41 -10.88 7.58 -5.65
CA ASN A 41 -11.61 8.40 -6.61
C ASN A 41 -12.06 7.60 -7.85
N THR A 42 -11.98 6.28 -7.79
CA THR A 42 -12.41 5.36 -8.85
C THR A 42 -13.64 4.57 -8.41
N GLU A 43 -14.41 4.09 -9.37
CA GLU A 43 -15.53 3.18 -9.08
C GLU A 43 -15.01 1.83 -8.53
N ARG A 44 -15.82 1.21 -7.69
CA ARG A 44 -15.52 -0.10 -7.12
C ARG A 44 -15.62 -1.17 -8.21
N PRO A 45 -14.59 -2.02 -8.40
CA PRO A 45 -14.63 -3.10 -9.37
C PRO A 45 -15.82 -4.06 -9.17
N GLY A 46 -16.31 -4.62 -10.27
CA GLY A 46 -17.44 -5.55 -10.26
C GLY A 46 -17.16 -6.83 -9.47
N ALA A 47 -18.23 -7.52 -9.06
CA ALA A 47 -18.15 -8.69 -8.17
C ALA A 47 -17.30 -9.87 -8.69
N PHE A 48 -17.05 -9.94 -10.00
CA PHE A 48 -16.21 -10.97 -10.62
C PHE A 48 -14.71 -10.65 -10.59
N ASP A 49 -14.32 -9.40 -10.31
CA ASP A 49 -12.93 -9.00 -10.11
C ASP A 49 -12.58 -8.99 -8.61
N PHE A 50 -12.41 -10.17 -8.03
CA PHE A 50 -12.12 -10.33 -6.61
C PHE A 50 -10.83 -9.61 -6.18
N LYS A 51 -9.80 -9.58 -7.04
CA LYS A 51 -8.51 -8.96 -6.73
C LYS A 51 -8.60 -7.43 -6.80
N GLY A 52 -9.19 -6.89 -7.86
CA GLY A 52 -9.43 -5.45 -7.98
C GLY A 52 -10.33 -4.95 -6.87
N LYS A 53 -11.40 -5.70 -6.57
CA LYS A 53 -12.31 -5.40 -5.45
C LYS A 53 -11.58 -5.34 -4.12
N ALA A 54 -10.75 -6.33 -3.78
CA ALA A 54 -9.99 -6.33 -2.52
C ALA A 54 -9.00 -5.15 -2.44
N LYS A 55 -8.31 -4.84 -3.54
CA LYS A 55 -7.42 -3.67 -3.62
C LYS A 55 -8.16 -2.35 -3.44
N TRP A 56 -9.31 -2.23 -4.08
CA TRP A 56 -10.16 -1.05 -3.97
C TRP A 56 -10.73 -0.90 -2.56
N ASP A 57 -11.23 -2.00 -1.98
CA ASP A 57 -11.77 -2.03 -0.62
C ASP A 57 -10.69 -1.61 0.38
N ALA A 58 -9.48 -2.17 0.30
CA ALA A 58 -8.37 -1.78 1.18
C ALA A 58 -7.98 -0.30 1.05
N TRP A 59 -7.99 0.27 -0.18
CA TRP A 59 -7.73 1.69 -0.39
C TRP A 59 -8.88 2.55 0.16
N ASN A 60 -10.12 2.14 -0.05
CA ASN A 60 -11.30 2.83 0.46
C ASN A 60 -11.39 2.79 2.00
N GLU A 61 -10.92 1.73 2.65
CA GLU A 61 -10.89 1.61 4.11
C GLU A 61 -10.02 2.67 4.80
N ILE A 62 -8.97 3.14 4.13
CA ILE A 62 -8.08 4.19 4.65
C ILE A 62 -8.42 5.59 4.11
N LYS A 63 -9.59 5.74 3.48
CA LYS A 63 -10.08 7.04 3.01
C LYS A 63 -10.16 8.05 4.16
N GLY A 64 -9.78 9.29 3.89
CA GLY A 64 -9.66 10.36 4.88
C GLY A 64 -8.29 10.44 5.55
N LYS A 65 -7.41 9.45 5.34
CA LYS A 65 -6.02 9.51 5.80
C LYS A 65 -5.21 10.46 4.93
N SER A 66 -4.42 11.33 5.54
CA SER A 66 -3.58 12.27 4.81
C SER A 66 -2.52 11.55 3.98
N GLN A 67 -2.08 12.14 2.86
CA GLN A 67 -1.02 11.56 2.03
C GLN A 67 0.26 11.33 2.83
N GLU A 68 0.64 12.28 3.69
CA GLU A 68 1.82 12.19 4.56
C GLU A 68 1.71 11.07 5.61
N GLU A 69 0.51 10.85 6.17
CA GLU A 69 0.28 9.76 7.13
C GLU A 69 0.36 8.40 6.44
N ALA A 70 -0.27 8.27 5.27
CA ALA A 70 -0.21 7.05 4.48
C ALA A 70 1.22 6.72 4.05
N GLU A 71 2.01 7.74 3.73
CA GLU A 71 3.42 7.61 3.38
C GLU A 71 4.25 7.08 4.57
N LYS A 72 4.10 7.69 5.75
CA LYS A 72 4.80 7.26 6.97
C LYS A 72 4.45 5.82 7.32
N GLU A 73 3.17 5.48 7.31
CA GLU A 73 2.72 4.10 7.56
C GLU A 73 3.24 3.12 6.51
N TYR A 74 3.34 3.53 5.25
CA TYR A 74 3.92 2.70 4.20
C TYR A 74 5.37 2.36 4.55
N ILE A 75 6.19 3.38 4.83
CA ILE A 75 7.61 3.22 5.17
C ILE A 75 7.77 2.31 6.39
N GLU A 76 7.04 2.57 7.46
CA GLU A 76 7.06 1.73 8.67
C GLU A 76 6.68 0.27 8.38
N PHE A 77 5.68 0.06 7.53
CA PHE A 77 5.23 -1.27 7.17
C PHE A 77 6.27 -2.00 6.31
N VAL A 78 6.91 -1.31 5.37
CA VAL A 78 8.04 -1.87 4.60
C VAL A 78 9.17 -2.30 5.53
N GLN A 79 9.57 -1.45 6.48
CA GLN A 79 10.63 -1.82 7.44
C GLN A 79 10.27 -3.06 8.25
N LYS A 80 9.01 -3.22 8.65
CA LYS A 80 8.52 -4.44 9.32
C LYS A 80 8.60 -5.67 8.42
N LEU A 81 8.25 -5.55 7.13
CA LEU A 81 8.35 -6.64 6.18
C LEU A 81 9.80 -7.06 5.94
N LYS A 82 10.71 -6.08 5.80
CA LYS A 82 12.15 -6.34 5.68
C LYS A 82 12.72 -7.05 6.90
N ALA A 83 12.33 -6.62 8.10
CA ALA A 83 12.76 -7.27 9.35
C ALA A 83 12.24 -8.73 9.46
N LYS A 84 11.14 -9.06 8.78
CA LYS A 84 10.57 -10.40 8.71
C LYS A 84 11.21 -11.26 7.59
N ASP A 85 11.89 -10.64 6.63
CA ASP A 85 12.62 -11.29 5.53
C ASP A 85 14.05 -11.71 5.91
N GLN A 86 14.58 -11.20 7.03
CA GLN A 86 15.91 -11.49 7.55
C GLN A 86 15.95 -12.79 8.36
#